data_AF-A0A238JQP5-F1
#
_entry.id   AF-A0A238JQP5-F1
#
_cell.length_a   1.000
_cell.length_b   1.000
_cell.length_c   1.000
_cell.angle_alpha   90.00
_cell.angle_beta   90.00
_cell.angle_gamma   90.00
#
_symmetry.space_group_name_H-M   'P 1'
#
loop_
_entity.id
_entity.type
_entity.pdbx_description
1 polymer ?
#
loop_
_entity_poly.entity_id
_entity_poly.type
_entity_poly.pdbx_seq_one_letter_code
_entity_poly.pdbx_strand_id
1 'polypeptide(L)'
;MTLRTLILLATLPLAACSGGMVANMMPGEVTTVNGNTFTVKRTEHGLTIQNFETGRTSPAALLTNAQIAAEQVSGCTVDTIVKDGITNTYYATTTCPDA
;
A
#
# COMPACT_ATOMS: atom_id res chain seq x y z
N MET A 1 -16.69 -52.52 9.54
CA MET A 1 -15.69 -51.75 8.76
C MET A 1 -16.30 -50.41 8.42
N THR A 2 -15.92 -49.35 9.13
CA THR A 2 -16.36 -47.97 8.86
C THR A 2 -15.12 -47.12 8.62
N LEU A 3 -14.88 -46.82 7.35
CA LEU A 3 -13.72 -46.06 6.87
C LEU A 3 -14.00 -44.57 7.12
N ARG A 4 -13.32 -43.99 8.11
CA ARG A 4 -13.32 -42.55 8.38
C ARG A 4 -12.42 -41.85 7.35
N THR A 5 -13.04 -41.25 6.33
CA THR A 5 -12.34 -40.38 5.38
C THR A 5 -12.08 -39.03 6.03
N LEU A 6 -10.83 -38.80 6.44
CA LEU A 6 -10.33 -37.50 6.87
C LEU A 6 -10.15 -36.63 5.62
N ILE A 7 -11.09 -35.72 5.33
CA ILE A 7 -10.89 -34.71 4.29
C ILE A 7 -10.02 -33.61 4.88
N LEU A 8 -8.72 -33.72 4.64
CA LEU A 8 -7.74 -32.67 4.90
C LEU A 8 -7.93 -31.60 3.82
N LEU A 9 -8.77 -30.59 4.05
CA LEU A 9 -8.84 -29.42 3.18
C LEU A 9 -7.53 -28.64 3.32
N ALA A 10 -6.64 -28.84 2.36
CA ALA A 10 -5.45 -28.04 2.15
C ALA A 10 -5.85 -26.58 1.89
N THR A 11 -5.67 -25.71 2.87
CA THR A 11 -5.69 -24.26 2.67
C THR A 11 -4.44 -23.90 1.88
N LEU A 12 -4.57 -23.82 0.55
CA LEU A 12 -3.55 -23.19 -0.30
C LEU A 12 -3.48 -21.70 0.07
N PRO A 13 -2.36 -21.20 0.64
CA PRO A 13 -2.13 -19.76 0.62
C PRO A 13 -1.80 -19.39 -0.83
N LEU A 14 -2.73 -18.73 -1.52
CA LEU A 14 -2.39 -18.00 -2.73
C LEU A 14 -1.44 -16.88 -2.30
N ALA A 15 -0.14 -17.17 -2.35
CA ALA A 15 0.91 -16.18 -2.19
C ALA A 15 0.68 -15.09 -3.24
N ALA A 16 0.35 -13.89 -2.75
CA ALA A 16 0.23 -12.67 -3.52
C ALA A 16 1.59 -12.29 -4.11
N CYS A 17 1.99 -12.93 -5.21
CA CYS A 17 3.28 -12.75 -5.87
C CYS A 17 3.39 -11.46 -6.71
N SER A 18 2.47 -10.50 -6.57
CA SER A 18 2.56 -9.20 -7.24
C SER A 18 3.09 -8.07 -6.35
N GLY A 19 3.15 -8.26 -5.02
CA GLY A 19 3.63 -7.22 -4.09
C GLY A 19 5.16 -7.13 -3.95
N GLY A 20 5.87 -8.24 -4.13
CA GLY A 20 7.31 -8.34 -3.85
C GLY A 20 8.23 -7.59 -4.82
N MET A 21 7.80 -7.35 -6.06
CA MET A 21 8.62 -6.60 -7.04
C MET A 21 8.63 -5.09 -6.79
N VAL A 22 7.67 -4.57 -6.02
CA VAL A 22 7.49 -3.14 -5.77
C VAL A 22 8.50 -2.61 -4.76
N ALA A 23 8.79 -3.37 -3.70
CA ALA A 23 9.71 -2.99 -2.63
C ALA A 23 11.17 -2.83 -3.09
N ASN A 24 11.56 -3.42 -4.24
CA ASN A 24 12.92 -3.33 -4.77
C ASN A 24 13.20 -2.04 -5.56
N MET A 25 12.16 -1.33 -6.03
CA MET A 25 12.36 -0.06 -6.77
C MET A 25 12.31 1.16 -5.84
N MET A 26 11.66 1.05 -4.69
CA MET A 26 11.63 2.07 -3.65
C MET A 26 11.71 1.39 -2.28
N PRO A 27 12.78 1.59 -1.49
CA PRO A 27 12.80 1.08 -0.13
C PRO A 27 11.77 1.86 0.70
N GLY A 28 10.85 1.14 1.34
CA GLY A 28 9.77 1.69 2.15
C GLY A 28 8.87 0.59 2.70
N GLU A 29 7.89 0.99 3.50
CA GLU A 29 6.89 0.08 4.03
C GLU A 29 5.79 -0.14 2.98
N VAL A 30 5.40 -1.40 2.78
CA VAL A 30 4.40 -1.77 1.78
C VAL A 30 3.05 -1.98 2.46
N THR A 31 2.02 -1.31 1.97
CA THR A 31 0.63 -1.50 2.41
C THR A 31 -0.31 -1.64 1.21
N THR A 32 -1.45 -2.28 1.41
CA THR A 32 -2.47 -2.42 0.35
C THR A 32 -3.77 -1.79 0.81
N VAL A 33 -4.25 -0.84 0.02
CA VAL A 33 -5.49 -0.09 0.28
C VAL A 33 -6.44 -0.30 -0.89
N ASN A 34 -7.63 -0.83 -0.61
CA ASN A 34 -8.67 -1.08 -1.60
C ASN A 34 -8.16 -1.87 -2.83
N GLY A 35 -7.29 -2.85 -2.59
CA GLY A 35 -6.69 -3.68 -3.63
C GLY A 35 -5.58 -3.02 -4.46
N ASN A 36 -5.14 -1.80 -4.11
CA ASN A 36 -3.99 -1.14 -4.71
C ASN A 36 -2.82 -1.19 -3.72
N THR A 37 -1.67 -1.70 -4.16
CA THR A 37 -0.47 -1.79 -3.33
C THR A 37 0.35 -0.50 -3.43
N PHE A 38 0.75 0.03 -2.29
CA PHE A 38 1.54 1.25 -2.14
C PHE A 38 2.83 0.94 -1.38
N THR A 39 3.92 1.61 -1.75
CA THR A 39 5.12 1.73 -0.93
C THR A 39 5.17 3.12 -0.33
N VAL A 40 5.36 3.20 0.97
CA VAL A 40 5.41 4.45 1.74
C VAL A 40 6.79 4.58 2.37
N LYS A 41 7.46 5.68 2.08
CA LYS A 41 8.79 6.00 2.59
C LYS A 41 8.73 7.30 3.38
N ARG A 42 9.24 7.27 4.60
CA ARG A 42 9.48 8.48 5.40
C ARG A 42 10.73 9.20 4.90
N THR A 43 10.65 10.52 4.81
CA THR A 43 11.72 11.41 4.36
C THR A 43 11.81 12.62 5.30
N GLU A 44 12.87 13.41 5.19
CA GLU A 44 13.03 14.64 5.98
C GLU A 44 11.94 15.69 5.70
N HIS A 45 11.24 15.57 4.56
CA HIS A 45 10.21 16.51 4.12
C HIS A 45 8.76 15.98 4.24
N GLY A 46 8.58 14.80 4.88
CA GLY A 46 7.30 14.13 4.98
C GLY A 46 7.34 12.72 4.39
N LEU A 47 6.29 12.32 3.68
CA LEU A 47 6.14 10.98 3.13
C LEU A 47 6.19 11.00 1.60
N THR A 48 6.88 10.01 1.02
CA THR A 48 6.76 9.68 -0.39
C THR A 48 5.99 8.37 -0.52
N ILE A 49 4.92 8.37 -1.31
CA ILE A 49 4.04 7.23 -1.53
C ILE A 49 4.08 6.87 -3.00
N GLN A 50 4.22 5.60 -3.33
CA GLN A 50 4.29 5.15 -4.72
C GLN A 50 3.40 3.94 -4.97
N ASN A 51 2.74 3.94 -6.12
CA ASN A 51 1.98 2.83 -6.67
C ASN A 51 2.35 2.59 -8.14
N PHE A 52 2.14 1.37 -8.63
CA PHE A 52 2.48 0.96 -10.00
C PHE A 52 1.25 0.49 -10.79
N GLU A 53 0.04 0.88 -10.38
CA GLU A 53 -1.19 0.55 -11.11
C GLU A 53 -1.17 1.19 -12.51
N THR A 54 -1.50 0.41 -13.54
CA THR A 54 -1.38 0.83 -14.96
C THR A 54 -2.71 1.25 -15.58
N GLY A 55 -3.63 1.84 -14.80
CA GLY A 55 -4.79 2.57 -15.34
C GLY A 55 -6.17 1.93 -15.14
N ARG A 56 -6.31 0.85 -14.36
CA ARG A 56 -7.62 0.30 -14.00
C ARG A 56 -8.36 1.19 -12.99
N THR A 57 -7.63 1.80 -12.07
CA THR A 57 -8.17 2.68 -11.01
C THR A 57 -8.06 4.14 -11.43
N SER A 58 -9.07 4.95 -11.12
CA SER A 58 -9.05 6.38 -11.45
C SER A 58 -7.97 7.13 -10.66
N PRO A 59 -7.38 8.21 -11.21
CA PRO A 59 -6.35 8.99 -10.51
C PRO A 59 -6.81 9.56 -9.17
N ALA A 60 -8.08 9.98 -9.08
CA ALA A 60 -8.66 10.49 -7.83
C ALA A 60 -8.76 9.39 -6.76
N ALA A 61 -9.20 8.18 -7.14
CA ALA A 61 -9.25 7.06 -6.21
C ALA A 61 -7.85 6.62 -5.77
N LEU A 62 -6.86 6.64 -6.68
CA LEU A 62 -5.47 6.35 -6.31
C LEU A 62 -4.89 7.40 -5.35
N LEU A 63 -5.23 8.69 -5.51
CA LEU A 63 -4.84 9.74 -4.59
C LEU A 63 -5.43 9.52 -3.19
N THR A 64 -6.73 9.24 -3.10
CA THR A 64 -7.39 8.92 -1.82
C THR A 64 -6.76 7.70 -1.16
N ASN A 65 -6.51 6.64 -1.95
CA ASN A 65 -5.89 5.43 -1.42
C ASN A 65 -4.43 5.67 -0.97
N ALA A 66 -3.69 6.55 -1.65
CA ALA A 66 -2.35 6.95 -1.25
C ALA A 66 -2.35 7.71 0.09
N GLN A 67 -3.34 8.58 0.31
CA GLN A 67 -3.53 9.24 1.61
C GLN A 67 -3.80 8.24 2.73
N ILE A 68 -4.73 7.31 2.52
CA ILE A 68 -5.03 6.26 3.51
C ILE A 68 -3.79 5.41 3.79
N ALA A 69 -3.03 5.04 2.75
CA ALA A 69 -1.79 4.29 2.90
C ALA A 69 -0.77 5.05 3.74
N ALA A 70 -0.62 6.35 3.49
CA ALA A 70 0.24 7.24 4.24
C ALA A 70 -0.16 7.30 5.73
N GLU A 71 -1.43 7.48 6.04
CA GLU A 71 -1.93 7.53 7.43
C GLU A 71 -1.75 6.19 8.15
N GLN A 72 -2.07 5.08 7.48
CA GLN A 72 -1.93 3.72 8.04
C GLN A 72 -0.49 3.37 8.39
N VAL A 73 0.46 3.65 7.49
CA VAL A 73 1.89 3.39 7.72
C VAL A 73 2.48 4.39 8.71
N SER A 74 2.07 5.66 8.61
CA SER A 74 2.69 6.71 9.40
C SER A 74 2.23 6.73 10.85
N GLY A 75 0.97 6.35 11.10
CA GLY A 75 0.27 6.61 12.36
C GLY A 75 -0.09 8.09 12.55
N CYS A 76 0.11 8.91 11.53
CA CYS A 76 -0.07 10.36 11.55
C CYS A 76 -1.23 10.76 10.63
N THR A 77 -1.76 11.97 10.81
CA THR A 77 -2.77 12.54 9.91
C THR A 77 -2.07 13.23 8.74
N VAL A 78 -2.58 13.05 7.53
CA VAL A 78 -2.07 13.75 6.35
C VAL A 78 -2.67 15.15 6.27
N ASP A 79 -1.81 16.18 6.21
CA ASP A 79 -2.25 17.58 6.08
C ASP A 79 -2.40 17.98 4.61
N THR A 80 -1.42 17.59 3.79
CA THR A 80 -1.41 17.85 2.36
C THR A 80 -0.90 16.63 1.61
N ILE A 81 -1.43 16.39 0.41
CA ILE A 81 -0.93 15.36 -0.49
C ILE A 81 -0.97 15.86 -1.92
N VAL A 82 0.14 15.71 -2.63
CA VAL A 82 0.31 16.16 -4.01
C VAL A 82 0.79 15.00 -4.87
N LYS A 83 0.14 14.78 -6.02
CA LYS A 83 0.56 13.78 -7.01
C LYS A 83 1.66 14.36 -7.89
N ASP A 84 2.71 13.57 -8.12
CA ASP A 84 3.67 13.80 -9.18
C ASP A 84 2.97 13.69 -10.55
N GLY A 85 3.06 14.73 -11.37
CA GLY A 85 2.16 14.92 -12.53
C GLY A 85 2.13 13.74 -13.51
N ILE A 86 3.23 12.99 -13.61
CA ILE A 86 3.39 11.90 -14.58
C ILE A 86 3.26 10.53 -13.91
N THR A 87 3.90 10.32 -12.76
CA THR A 87 3.94 9.00 -12.11
C THR A 87 2.85 8.85 -11.04
N ASN A 88 2.55 7.61 -10.63
CA ASN A 88 1.72 7.36 -9.45
C ASN A 88 2.57 7.48 -8.16
N THR A 89 3.33 8.57 -8.08
CA THR A 89 4.09 8.98 -6.91
C THR A 89 3.38 10.16 -6.27
N TYR A 90 3.34 10.19 -4.94
CA TYR A 90 2.65 11.19 -4.16
C TYR A 90 3.56 11.67 -3.04
N TYR A 91 3.52 12.96 -2.75
CA TYR A 91 4.26 13.59 -1.65
C TYR A 91 3.25 14.10 -0.64
N ALA A 92 3.42 13.74 0.63
CA ALA A 92 2.52 14.13 1.69
C ALA A 92 3.24 14.76 2.88
N THR A 93 2.65 15.79 3.46
CA THR A 93 3.02 16.30 4.79
C THR A 93 2.08 15.71 5.82
N THR A 94 2.58 15.49 7.03
CA THR A 94 1.81 14.84 8.10
C THR A 94 2.03 15.51 9.45
N THR A 95 0.99 15.50 10.25
CA THR A 95 1.03 15.85 11.67
C THR A 95 0.81 14.59 12.50
N CYS A 96 1.77 14.25 13.36
CA CYS A 96 1.72 13.08 14.22
C CYS A 96 1.21 13.47 15.61
N PRO A 97 0.46 12.61 16.30
CA PRO A 97 0.15 12.84 17.71
C PRO A 97 1.45 12.88 18.52
N ASP A 98 1.53 13.80 19.49
CA ASP A 98 2.64 13.85 20.43
C ASP A 98 2.72 12.52 21.18
N ALA A 99 3.92 11.94 21.24
CA ALA A 99 4.19 10.61 21.81
C ALA A 99 4.01 10.54 23.33
#